data_AF-A0A654M4T1-F1
#
_entry.id   AF-A0A654M4T1-F1
#
_cell.length_a   1.000
_cell.length_b   1.000
_cell.length_c   1.000
_cell.angle_alpha   90.00
_cell.angle_beta   90.00
_cell.angle_gamma   90.00
#
_symmetry.space_group_name_H-M   'P 1'
#
loop_
_entity.id
_entity.type
_entity.pdbx_description
1 polymer ?
#
loop_
_entity_poly.entity_id
_entity_poly.type
_entity_poly.pdbx_seq_one_letter_code
_entity_poly.pdbx_strand_id
1 'polypeptide(L)'
;MNKDLEITKSIMTHIHLILGNEPEKNHTFNSLQELYDKIDARLEPYDTTEETSYHRKELLFTFEKNIEWMIVRKIIISDHDKKSGTLAIKIDKEKLVKYIVDPERSLIETNEDNEIDKM
;
A
#
# COMPACT_ATOMS: atom_id res chain seq x y z
N MET A 1 17.92 -10.16 8.67
CA MET A 1 17.28 -9.23 7.71
C MET A 1 15.82 -9.17 8.09
N ASN A 2 15.25 -7.96 8.20
CA ASN A 2 13.98 -7.69 8.90
C ASN A 2 12.80 -8.50 8.33
N LYS A 3 12.33 -9.52 9.07
CA LYS A 3 11.10 -10.28 8.71
C LYS A 3 9.91 -9.35 8.46
N ASP A 4 9.82 -8.29 9.25
CA ASP A 4 8.83 -7.21 9.08
C ASP A 4 8.89 -6.57 7.68
N LEU A 5 10.10 -6.33 7.15
CA LEU A 5 10.31 -5.69 5.84
C LEU A 5 9.88 -6.60 4.68
N GLU A 6 10.13 -7.90 4.80
CA GLU A 6 9.70 -8.89 3.80
C GLU A 6 8.17 -8.99 3.76
N ILE A 7 7.53 -8.95 4.93
CA ILE A 7 6.07 -8.90 5.05
C ILE A 7 5.52 -7.61 4.44
N THR A 8 6.12 -6.44 4.71
CA THR A 8 5.73 -5.17 4.09
C THR A 8 5.84 -5.24 2.56
N LYS A 9 6.95 -5.77 2.03
CA LYS A 9 7.12 -5.96 0.58
C LYS A 9 6.07 -6.87 -0.01
N SER A 10 5.74 -7.96 0.68
CA SER A 10 4.73 -8.91 0.23
C SER A 10 3.38 -8.22 0.07
N ILE A 11 2.93 -7.48 1.11
CA ILE A 11 1.68 -6.71 1.04
C ILE A 11 1.72 -5.69 -0.10
N MET A 12 2.80 -4.91 -0.23
CA MET A 12 2.93 -3.95 -1.35
C MET A 12 2.84 -4.62 -2.72
N THR A 13 3.42 -5.81 -2.86
CA THR A 13 3.38 -6.59 -4.09
C THR A 13 1.96 -7.07 -4.39
N HIS A 14 1.22 -7.56 -3.39
CA HIS A 14 -0.18 -7.93 -3.56
C HIS A 14 -1.05 -6.74 -3.96
N ILE A 15 -0.85 -5.58 -3.33
CA ILE A 15 -1.49 -4.32 -3.74
C ILE A 15 -1.17 -4.04 -5.21
N HIS A 16 0.11 -3.99 -5.59
CA HIS A 16 0.53 -3.71 -6.96
C HIS A 16 -0.14 -4.64 -7.98
N LEU A 17 -0.24 -5.93 -7.66
CA LEU A 17 -0.88 -6.90 -8.53
C LEU A 17 -2.42 -6.75 -8.60
N ILE A 18 -3.08 -6.26 -7.54
CA ILE A 18 -4.51 -5.90 -7.56
C ILE A 18 -4.74 -4.69 -8.46
N LEU A 19 -3.82 -3.72 -8.44
CA LEU A 19 -3.87 -2.53 -9.27
C LEU A 19 -3.66 -2.81 -10.78
N GLY A 20 -3.20 -4.03 -11.10
CA GLY A 20 -3.00 -4.51 -12.46
C GLY A 20 -2.01 -3.66 -13.28
N ASN A 21 -2.01 -3.91 -14.59
CA ASN A 21 -1.22 -3.14 -15.57
C ASN A 21 -1.94 -1.86 -16.02
N GLU A 22 -2.98 -1.41 -15.31
CA GLU A 22 -3.75 -0.26 -15.75
C GLU A 22 -2.88 1.01 -15.72
N PRO A 23 -2.88 1.79 -16.82
CA PRO A 23 -2.00 2.95 -17.00
C PRO A 23 -2.33 4.11 -16.07
N GLU A 24 -3.44 4.04 -15.32
CA GLU A 24 -3.81 5.05 -14.35
C GLU A 24 -2.74 5.15 -13.25
N LYS A 25 -2.15 6.34 -13.14
CA LYS A 25 -1.10 6.66 -12.15
C LYS A 25 -1.54 6.41 -10.71
N ASN A 26 -2.85 6.46 -10.43
CA ASN A 26 -3.40 6.28 -9.11
C ASN A 26 -4.70 5.48 -9.20
N HIS A 27 -4.91 4.56 -8.27
CA HIS A 27 -6.15 3.83 -8.14
C HIS A 27 -6.82 4.20 -6.81
N THR A 28 -8.14 4.31 -6.82
CA THR A 28 -8.93 4.70 -5.65
C THR A 28 -9.75 3.51 -5.17
N PHE A 29 -9.69 3.22 -3.87
CA PHE A 29 -10.61 2.33 -3.19
C PHE A 29 -11.56 3.17 -2.32
N ASN A 30 -12.76 2.66 -2.06
CA ASN A 30 -13.76 3.35 -1.25
C ASN A 30 -13.45 3.29 0.25
N SER A 31 -12.55 2.38 0.68
CA SER A 31 -12.08 2.27 2.06
C SER A 31 -10.82 1.39 2.18
N LEU A 32 -10.18 1.42 3.35
CA LEU A 32 -9.15 0.45 3.74
C LEU A 32 -9.70 -0.99 3.83
N GLN A 33 -10.97 -1.15 4.24
CA GLN A 33 -11.62 -2.46 4.31
C GLN A 33 -11.74 -3.08 2.92
N GLU A 34 -12.11 -2.30 1.90
CA GLU A 34 -12.15 -2.79 0.52
C GLU A 34 -10.78 -3.28 0.04
N LEU A 35 -9.70 -2.58 0.40
CA LEU A 35 -8.34 -3.00 0.08
C LEU A 35 -7.97 -4.31 0.79
N TYR A 36 -8.32 -4.43 2.07
CA TYR A 36 -8.13 -5.65 2.84
C TYR A 36 -8.85 -6.83 2.18
N ASP A 37 -10.13 -6.69 1.88
CA ASP A 37 -10.96 -7.73 1.28
C ASP A 37 -10.41 -8.19 -0.08
N LYS A 38 -9.91 -7.26 -0.89
CA LYS A 38 -9.28 -7.59 -2.19
C LYS A 38 -7.95 -8.32 -2.05
N ILE A 39 -7.15 -8.00 -1.03
CA ILE A 39 -5.92 -8.76 -0.72
C ILE A 39 -6.28 -10.15 -0.24
N ASP A 40 -7.26 -10.26 0.66
CA ASP A 40 -7.70 -11.54 1.19
C ASP A 40 -8.24 -12.46 0.09
N ALA A 41 -9.15 -11.95 -0.75
CA ALA A 41 -9.69 -12.68 -1.90
C ALA A 41 -8.62 -13.09 -2.92
N ARG A 42 -7.52 -12.33 -3.02
CA ARG A 42 -6.39 -12.69 -3.88
C ARG A 42 -5.55 -13.81 -3.28
N LEU A 43 -5.44 -13.87 -1.95
CA LEU A 43 -4.63 -14.86 -1.23
C LEU A 43 -5.38 -16.19 -1.05
N GLU A 44 -6.70 -16.15 -0.91
CA GLU A 44 -7.57 -17.31 -0.68
C GLU A 44 -7.30 -18.50 -1.64
N PRO A 45 -7.14 -18.33 -2.96
CA PRO A 45 -6.89 -19.45 -3.87
C PRO A 45 -5.57 -20.20 -3.62
N TYR A 46 -4.61 -19.56 -2.95
CA TYR A 46 -3.31 -20.14 -2.64
C TYR A 46 -3.30 -20.82 -1.26
N ASP A 47 -4.38 -20.69 -0.47
CA ASP A 47 -4.56 -21.25 0.86
C ASP A 47 -4.93 -22.75 0.80
N THR A 48 -4.02 -23.54 0.23
CA THR A 48 -4.24 -24.97 -0.06
C THR A 48 -3.53 -25.91 0.91
N THR A 49 -2.55 -25.39 1.65
CA THR A 49 -1.77 -26.10 2.68
C THR A 49 -1.78 -25.33 4.00
N GLU A 50 -1.46 -26.02 5.10
CA GLU A 50 -1.32 -25.40 6.42
C GLU A 50 -0.27 -24.26 6.43
N GLU A 51 0.83 -24.45 5.71
CA GLU A 51 1.89 -23.45 5.55
C GLU A 51 1.39 -22.20 4.82
N THR A 52 0.69 -22.35 3.69
CA THR A 52 0.12 -21.22 2.94
C THR A 52 -0.98 -20.50 3.74
N SER A 53 -1.73 -21.24 4.56
CA SER A 53 -2.73 -20.67 5.48
C SER A 53 -2.11 -19.82 6.56
N TYR A 54 -1.01 -20.33 7.15
CA TYR A 54 -0.24 -19.59 8.14
C TYR A 54 0.32 -18.29 7.53
N HIS A 55 0.85 -18.37 6.30
CA HIS A 55 1.36 -17.20 5.60
C HIS A 55 0.28 -16.14 5.30
N ARG A 56 -0.89 -16.56 4.80
CA ARG A 56 -2.05 -15.66 4.60
C ARG A 56 -2.45 -14.98 5.92
N LYS A 57 -2.57 -15.74 7.01
CA LYS A 57 -2.91 -15.20 8.33
C LYS A 57 -1.86 -14.20 8.82
N GLU A 58 -0.57 -14.48 8.65
CA GLU A 58 0.51 -13.58 9.03
C GLU A 58 0.49 -12.27 8.22
N LEU A 59 0.24 -12.35 6.91
CA LEU A 59 0.09 -11.17 6.06
C LEU A 59 -1.10 -10.30 6.48
N LEU A 60 -2.27 -10.90 6.70
CA LEU A 60 -3.48 -10.17 7.09
C LEU A 60 -3.39 -9.62 8.51
N PHE A 61 -2.77 -10.36 9.43
CA PHE A 61 -2.53 -9.91 10.81
C PHE A 61 -1.66 -8.66 10.87
N THR A 62 -0.70 -8.54 9.95
CA THR A 62 0.21 -7.38 9.90
C THR A 62 -0.31 -6.26 9.00
N PHE A 63 -1.48 -6.42 8.38
CA PHE A 63 -2.02 -5.48 7.40
C PHE A 63 -2.08 -4.04 7.95
N GLU A 64 -2.70 -3.83 9.11
CA GLU A 64 -2.87 -2.48 9.69
C GLU A 64 -1.53 -1.76 9.90
N LYS A 65 -0.54 -2.44 10.50
CA LYS A 65 0.81 -1.91 10.71
C LYS A 65 1.48 -1.52 9.38
N ASN A 66 1.29 -2.33 8.34
CA ASN A 66 1.85 -2.06 7.02
C ASN A 66 1.14 -0.90 6.32
N ILE A 67 -0.17 -0.76 6.49
CA ILE A 67 -0.93 0.38 6.00
C ILE A 67 -0.47 1.67 6.66
N GLU A 68 -0.30 1.70 7.99
CA GLU A 68 0.22 2.87 8.70
C GLU A 68 1.60 3.29 8.14
N TRP A 69 2.48 2.32 7.93
CA TRP A 69 3.79 2.56 7.32
C TRP A 69 3.68 3.19 5.92
N MET A 70 2.72 2.74 5.11
CA MET A 70 2.45 3.27 3.77
C MET A 70 1.80 4.66 3.78
N ILE A 71 0.96 4.95 4.76
CA ILE A 71 0.35 6.28 4.96
C ILE A 71 1.42 7.31 5.31
N VAL A 72 2.31 6.99 6.26
CA VAL A 72 3.44 7.86 6.64
C VAL A 72 4.33 8.20 5.43
N ARG A 73 4.45 7.27 4.48
CA ARG A 73 5.22 7.42 3.23
C ARG A 73 4.44 8.04 2.06
N LYS A 74 3.19 8.44 2.30
CA LYS A 74 2.28 8.99 1.27
C LYS A 74 2.13 8.03 0.06
N ILE A 75 2.22 6.72 0.30
CA ILE A 75 1.88 5.68 -0.69
C ILE A 75 0.37 5.50 -0.73
N ILE A 76 -0.26 5.47 0.46
CA ILE A 76 -1.70 5.53 0.63
C ILE A 76 -2.06 6.93 1.10
N ILE A 77 -2.97 7.57 0.37
CA ILE A 77 -3.45 8.92 0.65
C ILE A 77 -4.94 8.82 0.94
N SER A 78 -5.35 9.18 2.14
CA SER A 78 -6.77 9.27 2.49
C SER A 78 -7.39 10.46 1.76
N ASP A 79 -8.36 10.18 0.89
CA ASP A 79 -9.17 11.20 0.24
C ASP A 79 -10.41 11.45 1.10
N HIS A 80 -10.28 12.39 2.03
CA HIS A 80 -11.40 12.87 2.82
C HIS A 80 -12.26 13.80 1.96
N ASP A 81 -13.15 13.23 1.13
CA ASP A 81 -14.21 14.04 0.54
C ASP A 81 -15.23 14.38 1.63
N LYS A 82 -15.18 15.63 2.10
CA LYS A 82 -16.08 16.18 3.12
C LYS A 82 -17.56 16.04 2.76
N LYS A 83 -17.91 15.77 1.50
CA LYS A 83 -19.29 15.62 1.04
C LYS A 83 -19.85 14.20 1.15
N SER A 84 -19.02 13.17 1.11
CA SER A 84 -19.47 11.77 0.99
C SER A 84 -19.54 11.03 2.34
N GLY A 85 -18.81 11.51 3.36
CA GLY A 85 -18.69 10.79 4.63
C GLY A 85 -17.91 9.47 4.53
N THR A 86 -17.52 9.06 3.32
CA THR A 86 -16.68 7.89 3.04
C THR A 86 -15.22 8.31 2.92
N LEU A 87 -14.37 7.58 3.65
CA LEU A 87 -12.91 7.68 3.60
C LEU A 87 -12.38 6.86 2.42
N ALA A 88 -12.48 7.43 1.22
CA ALA A 88 -11.81 6.84 0.06
C ALA A 88 -10.30 6.89 0.29
N ILE A 89 -9.59 5.92 -0.26
CA ILE A 89 -8.12 5.88 -0.24
C ILE A 89 -7.61 5.84 -1.66
N LYS A 90 -6.53 6.57 -1.89
CA LYS A 90 -5.83 6.63 -3.16
C LYS A 90 -4.45 6.01 -3.01
N ILE A 91 -4.08 5.11 -3.92
CA ILE A 91 -2.74 4.50 -3.93
C ILE A 91 -1.90 5.15 -5.02
N ASP A 92 -0.77 5.72 -4.62
CA ASP A 92 0.30 6.21 -5.51
C ASP A 92 1.09 5.00 -6.04
N LYS A 93 0.78 4.59 -7.28
CA LYS A 93 1.39 3.40 -7.89
C LYS A 93 2.90 3.57 -8.04
N GLU A 94 3.37 4.78 -8.34
CA GLU A 94 4.79 5.04 -8.57
C GLU A 94 5.59 4.88 -7.29
N LYS A 95 5.11 5.45 -6.18
CA LYS A 95 5.74 5.25 -4.87
C LYS A 95 5.66 3.81 -4.41
N LEU A 96 4.51 3.15 -4.60
CA LEU A 96 4.36 1.74 -4.28
C LEU A 96 5.46 0.90 -4.96
N VAL A 97 5.64 1.06 -6.27
CA VAL A 97 6.69 0.34 -7.03
C VAL A 97 8.09 0.70 -6.52
N LYS A 98 8.38 1.98 -6.27
CA LYS A 98 9.67 2.43 -5.73
C LYS A 98 10.00 1.72 -4.41
N TYR A 99 9.04 1.60 -3.49
CA TYR A 99 9.25 0.95 -2.19
C TYR A 99 9.22 -0.58 -2.24
N ILE A 100 8.62 -1.20 -3.27
CA ILE A 100 8.79 -2.65 -3.53
C ILE A 100 10.25 -2.96 -3.90
N VAL A 101 10.81 -2.16 -4.82
CA VAL A 101 12.19 -2.32 -5.31
C VAL A 101 13.20 -1.96 -4.20
N ASP A 102 12.99 -0.84 -3.51
CA ASP A 102 13.87 -0.33 -2.46
C ASP A 102 13.04 0.10 -1.23
N PRO A 103 12.82 -0.80 -0.25
CA PRO A 103 11.95 -0.54 0.90
C PRO A 103 12.65 0.27 2.01
N GLU A 104 13.99 0.31 2.00
CA GLU A 104 14.82 1.04 2.96
C GLU A 104 15.04 2.49 2.53
N ARG A 105 14.52 2.85 1.35
CA ARG A 105 14.51 4.20 0.84
C ARG A 105 13.98 5.14 1.92
N SER A 106 14.84 6.06 2.34
CA SER A 106 14.48 7.07 3.32
C SER A 106 13.28 7.86 2.82
N LEU A 107 12.50 8.41 3.74
CA LEU A 107 11.54 9.49 3.46
C LEU A 107 12.34 10.69 2.96
N ILE A 108 12.83 10.65 1.72
CA ILE A 108 13.34 11.83 1.06
C ILE A 108 12.09 12.64 0.78
N GLU A 109 11.79 13.56 1.69
CA GLU A 109 10.96 14.72 1.39
C GLU A 109 11.60 15.36 0.16
N THR A 110 11.08 15.09 -1.02
CA THR A 110 11.20 16.06 -2.10
C THR A 110 10.42 17.28 -1.62
N ASN A 111 11.11 18.13 -0.87
CA ASN A 111 10.83 19.54 -0.78
C ASN A 111 11.03 20.14 -2.18
N GLU A 112 10.14 19.79 -3.11
CA GLU A 112 10.03 20.45 -4.42
C GLU A 112 8.86 21.43 -4.44
N ASP A 113 8.55 22.06 -3.30
CA ASP A 113 7.59 23.18 -3.27
C ASP A 113 7.98 24.26 -2.24
N ASN A 114 9.28 24.43 -1.95
CA ASN A 114 9.76 25.63 -1.25
C ASN A 114 11.27 25.86 -1.46
N GLU A 115 11.66 26.23 -2.68
CA GLU A 115 12.77 27.18 -2.84
C GLU A 115 12.35 28.34 -3.77
N ILE A 116 11.89 29.42 -3.12
CA ILE A 116 12.41 30.79 -3.29
C ILE A 116 12.10 31.41 -4.67
N ASP A 117 11.02 32.19 -4.81
CA ASP A 117 11.00 33.62 -4.44
C ASP A 117 12.40 34.26 -4.35
N LYS A 118 13.14 34.28 -5.48
CA LYS A 118 14.18 35.28 -5.77
C LYS A 118 14.36 35.42 -7.28
N MET A 119 13.62 36.36 -7.87
CA MET A 119 14.18 37.52 -8.59
C MET A 119 13.07 38.47 -9.03
#